data_AF-A0A0D2RCU0-F1
#
_entry.id   AF-A0A0D2RCU0-F1
#
_cell.length_a   1.000
_cell.length_b   1.000
_cell.length_c   1.000
_cell.angle_alpha   90.00
_cell.angle_beta   90.00
_cell.angle_gamma   90.00
#
_symmetry.space_group_name_H-M   'P 1'
#
loop_
_entity.id
_entity.type
_entity.pdbx_description
1 polymer ?
#
loop_
_entity_poly.entity_id
_entity_poly.type
_entity_poly.pdbx_seq_one_letter_code
_entity_poly.pdbx_strand_id
1 'polypeptide(L)'
;MTLYIGREASKLWKRICAETSAESNLFIDNWKYIIAGFVFQYIHGVAARGVHYLHRPGPTLQDLGFFLLPELGQDKAYISETVFMFVFLSFFLWTFHPFVFKVKKFYTVQIWCRVLAYLVVSQTLRIFTFYSTQLPGPNYHCRPGSKLARLPEPDGVLEVLVINFPQGVIYGCGDLIFSSHMIFTLVFVLTYQKYGTRRCIKQFGWSIAIIQSLLIVASRKHYTVDVVVAW
;
A
#
# COMPACT_ATOMS: atom_id res chain seq x y z
N MET A 1 42.95 2.94 13.13
CA MET A 1 41.59 3.18 12.58
C MET A 1 41.00 1.92 11.95
N THR A 2 41.75 1.20 11.11
CA THR A 2 41.38 -0.10 10.50
C THR A 2 41.02 -1.22 11.49
N LEU A 3 41.78 -1.39 12.57
CA LEU A 3 41.49 -2.42 13.61
C LEU A 3 40.16 -2.19 14.34
N TYR A 4 39.77 -0.93 14.56
CA TYR A 4 38.52 -0.58 15.25
C TYR A 4 37.31 -0.84 14.34
N ILE A 5 37.44 -0.53 13.04
CA ILE A 5 36.43 -0.81 12.01
C ILE A 5 36.20 -2.32 11.85
N GLY A 6 37.27 -3.12 11.81
CA GLY A 6 37.17 -4.59 11.73
C GLY A 6 36.45 -5.21 12.93
N ARG A 7 36.64 -4.64 14.14
CA ARG A 7 35.98 -5.12 15.36
C ARG A 7 34.49 -4.79 15.40
N GLU A 8 34.08 -3.60 14.94
CA GLU A 8 32.66 -3.24 14.84
C GLU A 8 31.95 -4.01 13.73
N ALA A 9 32.61 -4.22 12.57
CA ALA A 9 32.09 -5.06 11.49
C ALA A 9 31.87 -6.51 11.95
N SER A 10 32.83 -7.09 12.69
CA SER A 10 32.69 -8.44 13.26
C SER A 10 31.53 -8.55 14.26
N LYS A 11 31.29 -7.53 15.09
CA LYS A 11 30.16 -7.49 16.02
C LYS A 11 28.82 -7.39 15.28
N LEU A 12 28.75 -6.54 14.24
CA LEU A 12 27.55 -6.41 13.40
C LEU A 12 27.26 -7.73 12.67
N TRP A 13 28.29 -8.38 12.10
CA TRP A 13 28.13 -9.66 11.43
C TRP A 13 27.59 -10.75 12.35
N LYS A 14 28.20 -10.95 13.53
CA LYS A 14 27.73 -11.92 14.52
C LYS A 14 26.28 -11.69 14.91
N ARG A 15 25.89 -10.42 15.01
CA ARG A 15 24.51 -10.07 15.31
C ARG A 15 23.57 -10.40 14.16
N ILE A 16 23.91 -10.01 12.94
CA ILE A 16 23.09 -10.33 11.76
C ILE A 16 22.88 -11.86 11.73
N CYS A 17 23.93 -12.66 11.92
CA CYS A 17 23.79 -14.11 12.00
C CYS A 17 22.84 -14.57 13.12
N ALA A 18 22.94 -13.99 14.33
CA ALA A 18 22.09 -14.35 15.45
C ALA A 18 20.61 -13.98 15.23
N GLU A 19 20.34 -12.77 14.73
CA GLU A 19 18.98 -12.32 14.43
C GLU A 19 18.40 -13.11 13.24
N THR A 20 19.20 -13.39 12.20
CA THR A 20 18.76 -14.22 11.06
C THR A 20 18.42 -15.63 11.51
N SER A 21 19.18 -16.23 12.43
CA SER A 21 18.86 -17.56 12.98
C SER A 21 17.53 -17.54 13.74
N ALA A 22 17.32 -16.53 14.60
CA ALA A 22 16.07 -16.38 15.35
C ALA A 22 14.86 -16.11 14.45
N GLU A 23 15.00 -15.22 13.46
CA GLU A 23 13.94 -14.88 12.50
C GLU A 23 13.64 -16.05 11.56
N SER A 24 14.65 -16.85 11.18
CA SER A 24 14.44 -18.07 10.38
C SER A 24 13.57 -19.08 11.10
N ASN A 25 13.81 -19.33 12.39
CA ASN A 25 12.97 -20.22 13.18
C ASN A 25 11.52 -19.71 13.25
N LEU A 26 11.33 -18.42 13.53
CA LEU A 26 10.00 -17.81 13.54
C LEU A 26 9.32 -17.85 12.17
N PHE A 27 10.08 -17.69 11.09
CA PHE A 27 9.57 -17.79 9.73
C PHE A 27 9.08 -19.22 9.44
N ILE A 28 9.84 -20.25 9.81
CA ILE A 28 9.45 -21.66 9.65
C ILE A 28 8.17 -21.97 10.44
N ASP A 29 7.94 -21.32 11.58
CA ASP A 29 6.71 -21.51 12.34
C ASP A 29 5.49 -20.78 11.71
N ASN A 30 5.73 -19.66 11.00
CA ASN A 30 4.67 -18.74 10.55
C ASN A 30 4.56 -18.55 9.03
N TRP A 31 5.35 -19.25 8.23
CA TRP A 31 5.45 -19.02 6.77
C TRP A 31 4.10 -19.13 6.06
N LYS A 32 3.21 -20.01 6.52
CA LYS A 32 1.85 -20.17 5.97
C LYS A 32 1.06 -18.86 6.01
N TYR A 33 1.15 -18.09 7.09
CA TYR A 33 0.46 -16.80 7.21
C TYR A 33 1.03 -15.76 6.26
N ILE A 34 2.36 -15.76 6.09
CA ILE A 34 3.04 -14.82 5.18
C ILE A 34 2.67 -15.13 3.73
N ILE A 35 2.75 -16.41 3.33
CA ILE A 35 2.35 -16.84 1.99
C ILE A 35 0.87 -16.57 1.75
N ALA A 36 -0.01 -16.90 2.69
CA ALA A 36 -1.44 -16.60 2.58
C ALA A 36 -1.69 -15.10 2.39
N GLY A 37 -0.97 -14.25 3.12
CA GLY A 37 -1.03 -12.79 2.96
C GLY A 37 -0.63 -12.33 1.56
N PHE A 38 0.49 -12.84 1.01
CA PHE A 38 0.94 -12.51 -0.34
C PHE A 38 0.02 -13.04 -1.44
N VAL A 39 -0.47 -14.28 -1.30
CA VAL A 39 -1.47 -14.85 -2.20
C VAL A 39 -2.73 -13.98 -2.19
N PHE A 40 -3.16 -13.49 -1.03
CA PHE A 40 -4.30 -12.60 -0.93
C PHE A 40 -4.04 -11.23 -1.58
N GLN A 41 -2.81 -10.67 -1.50
CA GLN A 41 -2.46 -9.46 -2.24
C GLN A 41 -2.66 -9.64 -3.76
N TYR A 42 -2.29 -10.80 -4.27
CA TYR A 42 -2.50 -11.15 -5.66
C TYR A 42 -3.99 -11.30 -6.00
N ILE A 43 -4.76 -12.02 -5.17
CA ILE A 43 -6.23 -12.14 -5.32
C ILE A 43 -6.90 -10.77 -5.33
N HIS A 44 -6.51 -9.88 -4.42
CA HIS A 44 -6.98 -8.50 -4.38
C HIS A 44 -6.63 -7.75 -5.68
N GLY A 45 -5.43 -7.93 -6.24
CA GLY A 45 -5.07 -7.35 -7.53
C GLY A 45 -5.93 -7.88 -8.69
N VAL A 46 -6.22 -9.18 -8.70
CA VAL A 46 -7.07 -9.80 -9.73
C VAL A 46 -8.49 -9.26 -9.62
N ALA A 47 -9.02 -9.17 -8.39
CA ALA A 47 -10.29 -8.55 -8.09
C ALA A 47 -10.33 -7.08 -8.57
N ALA A 48 -9.27 -6.30 -8.28
CA ALA A 48 -9.12 -4.92 -8.73
C ALA A 48 -9.26 -4.79 -10.26
N ARG A 49 -8.58 -5.66 -10.99
CA ARG A 49 -8.68 -5.73 -12.45
C ARG A 49 -10.05 -6.22 -12.92
N GLY A 50 -10.66 -7.17 -12.22
CA GLY A 50 -12.00 -7.67 -12.51
C GLY A 50 -13.05 -6.57 -12.52
N VAL A 51 -13.03 -5.68 -11.52
CA VAL A 51 -13.94 -4.53 -11.46
C VAL A 51 -13.65 -3.50 -12.55
N HIS A 52 -12.40 -3.38 -13.03
CA HIS A 52 -12.09 -2.54 -14.18
C HIS A 52 -12.82 -3.01 -15.43
N TYR A 53 -12.89 -4.32 -15.70
CA TYR A 53 -13.70 -4.82 -16.82
C TYR A 53 -15.20 -4.48 -16.66
N LEU A 54 -15.70 -4.42 -15.42
CA LEU A 54 -17.08 -4.01 -15.12
C LEU A 54 -17.28 -2.49 -15.13
N HIS A 55 -16.21 -1.70 -15.26
CA HIS A 55 -16.24 -0.26 -15.11
C HIS A 55 -17.08 0.41 -16.20
N ARG A 56 -18.01 1.26 -15.78
CA ARG A 56 -18.79 2.11 -16.69
C ARG A 56 -18.35 3.56 -16.51
N PRO A 57 -17.64 4.16 -17.50
CA PRO A 57 -17.26 5.57 -17.44
C PRO A 57 -18.52 6.43 -17.40
N GLY A 58 -18.50 7.38 -16.48
CA GLY A 58 -19.57 8.35 -16.25
C GLY A 58 -18.99 9.70 -15.85
N PRO A 59 -19.84 10.73 -15.69
CA PRO A 59 -19.41 12.01 -15.14
C PRO A 59 -18.84 11.80 -13.72
N THR A 60 -17.84 12.59 -13.36
CA THR A 60 -17.27 12.58 -12.01
C THR A 60 -18.32 13.00 -10.99
N LEU A 61 -18.42 12.28 -9.88
CA LEU A 61 -19.35 12.61 -8.82
C LEU A 61 -18.93 13.90 -8.10
N GLN A 62 -19.93 14.61 -7.55
CA GLN A 62 -19.68 15.76 -6.69
C GLN A 62 -19.06 15.27 -5.38
N ASP A 63 -17.92 15.86 -5.01
CA ASP A 63 -17.16 15.46 -3.84
C ASP A 63 -16.65 16.71 -3.11
N LEU A 64 -16.81 16.74 -1.79
CA LEU A 64 -16.46 17.90 -0.97
C LEU A 64 -14.95 18.18 -1.01
N GLY A 65 -14.12 17.14 -0.95
CA GLY A 65 -12.68 17.32 -1.07
C GLY A 65 -12.28 17.81 -2.46
N PHE A 66 -13.05 17.50 -3.50
CA PHE A 66 -12.81 18.06 -4.82
C PHE A 66 -13.14 19.56 -4.92
N PHE A 67 -14.11 20.02 -4.15
CA PHE A 67 -14.45 21.43 -4.03
C PHE A 67 -13.42 22.21 -3.21
N LEU A 68 -12.93 21.61 -2.12
CA LEU A 68 -12.00 22.26 -1.19
C LEU A 68 -10.54 22.25 -1.65
N LEU A 69 -10.10 21.19 -2.34
CA LEU A 69 -8.72 21.04 -2.76
C LEU A 69 -8.54 21.38 -4.25
N PRO A 70 -7.57 22.24 -4.58
CA PRO A 70 -7.25 22.54 -5.97
C PRO A 70 -6.75 21.30 -6.67
N GLU A 71 -7.12 21.17 -7.94
CA GLU A 71 -6.68 20.07 -8.78
C GLU A 71 -5.19 20.17 -9.09
N LEU A 72 -4.46 19.07 -8.89
CA LEU A 72 -3.00 19.04 -9.09
C LEU A 72 -2.61 18.99 -10.59
N GLY A 73 -3.51 18.48 -11.44
CA GLY A 73 -3.30 18.26 -12.86
C GLY A 73 -2.72 16.88 -13.19
N GLN A 74 -2.91 16.45 -14.44
CA GLN A 74 -2.43 15.15 -14.94
C GLN A 74 -0.90 15.00 -14.81
N ASP A 75 -0.16 16.05 -15.16
CA ASP A 75 1.31 16.05 -15.17
C ASP A 75 1.91 15.80 -13.77
N LYS A 76 1.16 16.11 -12.71
CA LYS A 76 1.60 15.99 -11.32
C LYS A 76 0.97 14.81 -10.59
N ALA A 77 0.19 13.97 -11.27
CA ALA A 77 -0.49 12.83 -10.65
C ALA A 77 0.49 11.80 -10.03
N TYR A 78 1.74 11.74 -10.50
CA TYR A 78 2.79 10.86 -9.97
C TYR A 78 3.26 11.25 -8.55
N ILE A 79 3.00 12.48 -8.09
CA ILE A 79 3.48 12.97 -6.78
C ILE A 79 2.90 12.11 -5.64
N SER A 80 1.60 11.79 -5.70
CA SER A 80 0.95 10.97 -4.67
C SER A 80 1.50 9.52 -4.64
N GLU A 81 1.85 8.96 -5.79
CA GLU A 81 2.53 7.65 -5.88
C GLU A 81 3.94 7.71 -5.32
N THR A 82 4.68 8.77 -5.61
CA THR A 82 6.05 8.96 -5.12
C THR A 82 6.07 9.02 -3.59
N VAL A 83 5.15 9.77 -2.98
CA VAL A 83 5.04 9.84 -1.51
C VAL A 83 4.63 8.49 -0.92
N PHE A 84 3.69 7.78 -1.55
CA PHE A 84 3.33 6.42 -1.13
C PHE A 84 4.53 5.46 -1.17
N MET A 85 5.28 5.45 -2.26
CA MET A 85 6.47 4.61 -2.41
C MET A 85 7.54 4.97 -1.38
N PHE A 86 7.71 6.26 -1.09
CA PHE A 86 8.59 6.72 -0.02
C PHE A 86 8.17 6.17 1.35
N VAL A 87 6.88 6.21 1.69
CA VAL A 87 6.33 5.63 2.93
C VAL A 87 6.56 4.13 2.98
N PHE A 88 6.24 3.42 1.88
CA PHE A 88 6.38 1.97 1.78
C PHE A 88 7.84 1.54 1.97
N LEU A 89 8.77 2.14 1.23
CA LEU A 89 10.20 1.81 1.33
C LEU A 89 10.76 2.17 2.70
N SER A 90 10.39 3.33 3.26
CA SER A 90 10.82 3.74 4.59
C SER A 90 10.36 2.75 5.67
N PHE A 91 9.11 2.30 5.60
CA PHE A 91 8.58 1.30 6.53
C PHE A 91 9.26 -0.06 6.35
N PHE A 92 9.40 -0.53 5.11
CA PHE A 92 10.08 -1.78 4.79
C PHE A 92 11.51 -1.80 5.35
N LEU A 93 12.30 -0.76 5.07
CA LEU A 93 13.66 -0.62 5.61
C LEU A 93 13.68 -0.56 7.14
N TRP A 94 12.71 0.11 7.75
CA TRP A 94 12.59 0.15 9.21
C TRP A 94 12.29 -1.22 9.82
N THR A 95 11.60 -2.13 9.12
CA THR A 95 11.35 -3.48 9.66
C THR A 95 12.64 -4.25 9.94
N PHE A 96 13.73 -3.95 9.21
CA PHE A 96 15.06 -4.55 9.45
C PHE A 96 15.90 -3.81 10.49
N HIS A 97 15.36 -2.78 11.15
CA HIS A 97 16.05 -2.03 12.20
C HIS A 97 16.65 -2.93 13.31
N PRO A 98 15.99 -4.02 13.79
CA PRO A 98 16.56 -4.92 14.79
C PRO A 98 17.87 -5.62 14.38
N PHE A 99 18.11 -5.82 13.07
CA PHE A 99 19.36 -6.43 12.58
C PHE A 99 20.56 -5.50 12.73
N VAL A 100 20.33 -4.19 12.65
CA VAL A 100 21.38 -3.17 12.68
C VAL A 100 21.56 -2.58 14.08
N PHE A 101 20.47 -2.19 14.75
CA PHE A 101 20.51 -1.38 15.98
C PHE A 101 20.18 -2.19 17.23
N LYS A 102 20.95 -2.04 18.32
CA LYS A 102 20.93 -2.90 19.54
C LYS A 102 19.61 -2.94 20.31
N VAL A 103 18.63 -2.17 19.88
CA VAL A 103 17.34 -2.02 20.53
C VAL A 103 16.36 -3.04 19.94
N LYS A 104 16.30 -4.24 20.52
CA LYS A 104 15.33 -5.26 20.12
C LYS A 104 13.99 -5.03 20.79
N LYS A 105 12.96 -4.72 20.00
CA LYS A 105 11.57 -4.54 20.48
C LYS A 105 10.57 -5.47 19.78
N PHE A 106 10.92 -5.97 18.61
CA PHE A 106 10.03 -6.76 17.77
C PHE A 106 10.85 -7.68 16.85
N TYR A 107 10.18 -8.70 16.33
CA TYR A 107 10.67 -9.53 15.23
C TYR A 107 9.99 -9.11 13.92
N THR A 108 10.78 -9.08 12.86
CA THR A 108 10.39 -8.69 11.50
C THR A 108 9.29 -9.60 10.98
N VAL A 109 9.46 -10.92 11.12
CA VAL A 109 8.46 -11.92 10.73
C VAL A 109 7.11 -11.66 11.42
N GLN A 110 7.12 -11.42 12.72
CA GLN A 110 5.89 -11.19 13.49
C GLN A 110 5.20 -9.87 13.12
N ILE A 111 5.96 -8.81 12.79
CA ILE A 111 5.40 -7.57 12.26
C ILE A 111 4.71 -7.84 10.93
N TRP A 112 5.37 -8.52 9.99
CA TRP A 112 4.79 -8.80 8.69
C TRP A 112 3.56 -9.71 8.76
N CYS A 113 3.54 -10.71 9.63
CA CYS A 113 2.32 -11.50 9.88
C CYS A 113 1.15 -10.62 10.33
N ARG A 114 1.38 -9.67 11.25
CA ARG A 114 0.34 -8.75 11.74
C ARG A 114 -0.11 -7.78 10.66
N VAL A 115 0.85 -7.15 9.97
CA VAL A 115 0.58 -6.20 8.87
C VAL A 115 -0.23 -6.87 7.78
N LEU A 116 0.20 -8.05 7.31
CA LEU A 116 -0.52 -8.81 6.29
C LEU A 116 -1.93 -9.20 6.75
N ALA A 117 -2.13 -9.59 8.02
CA ALA A 117 -3.46 -9.88 8.53
C ALA A 117 -4.40 -8.65 8.48
N TYR A 118 -3.93 -7.47 8.90
CA TYR A 118 -4.72 -6.24 8.80
C TYR A 118 -5.00 -5.85 7.34
N LEU A 119 -4.02 -6.04 6.44
CA LEU A 119 -4.19 -5.79 5.01
C LEU A 119 -5.22 -6.73 4.40
N VAL A 120 -5.18 -8.03 4.71
CA VAL A 120 -6.15 -9.02 4.23
C VAL A 120 -7.56 -8.64 4.63
N VAL A 121 -7.79 -8.29 5.90
CA VAL A 121 -9.11 -7.89 6.38
C VAL A 121 -9.60 -6.62 5.66
N SER A 122 -8.76 -5.59 5.59
CA SER A 122 -9.11 -4.31 4.98
C SER A 122 -9.37 -4.47 3.47
N GLN A 123 -8.58 -5.27 2.79
CA GLN A 123 -8.73 -5.56 1.36
C GLN A 123 -9.90 -6.48 1.08
N THR A 124 -10.27 -7.38 2.00
CA THR A 124 -11.50 -8.17 1.89
C THR A 124 -12.72 -7.24 1.90
N LEU A 125 -12.76 -6.28 2.84
CA LEU A 125 -13.81 -5.26 2.90
C LEU A 125 -13.83 -4.42 1.63
N ARG A 126 -12.66 -3.95 1.18
CA ARG A 126 -12.50 -3.28 -0.11
C ARG A 126 -13.10 -4.12 -1.23
N ILE A 127 -12.79 -5.43 -1.28
CA ILE A 127 -13.27 -6.32 -2.33
C ILE A 127 -14.80 -6.41 -2.34
N PHE A 128 -15.42 -6.50 -1.17
CA PHE A 128 -16.88 -6.51 -1.10
C PHE A 128 -17.49 -5.19 -1.53
N THR A 129 -16.90 -4.06 -1.12
CA THR A 129 -17.45 -2.74 -1.43
C THR A 129 -17.48 -2.46 -2.93
N PHE A 130 -16.34 -2.48 -3.61
CA PHE A 130 -16.27 -2.11 -5.03
C PHE A 130 -16.86 -3.12 -6.04
N TYR A 131 -17.20 -4.35 -5.62
CA TYR A 131 -18.06 -5.23 -6.41
C TYR A 131 -19.55 -4.94 -6.19
N SER A 132 -19.91 -4.44 -5.00
CA SER A 132 -21.29 -4.06 -4.67
C SER A 132 -21.64 -2.67 -5.18
N THR A 133 -20.66 -1.76 -5.23
CA THR A 133 -20.80 -0.38 -5.68
C THR A 133 -20.02 -0.19 -6.98
N GLN A 134 -20.66 0.38 -8.00
CA GLN A 134 -20.05 0.61 -9.32
C GLN A 134 -19.96 2.11 -9.62
N LEU A 135 -19.27 2.86 -8.76
CA LEU A 135 -19.09 4.29 -8.96
C LEU A 135 -18.11 4.60 -10.12
N PRO A 136 -18.34 5.69 -10.89
CA PRO A 136 -17.41 6.14 -11.92
C PRO A 136 -16.10 6.64 -11.31
N GLY A 137 -14.95 6.30 -11.90
CA GLY A 137 -13.64 6.61 -11.36
C GLY A 137 -13.31 8.08 -11.56
N PRO A 138 -12.76 8.79 -10.54
CA PRO A 138 -12.48 10.22 -10.64
C PRO A 138 -11.24 10.53 -11.49
N ASN A 139 -10.38 9.53 -11.68
CA ASN A 139 -9.09 9.68 -12.35
C ASN A 139 -9.27 9.99 -13.84
N TYR A 140 -8.38 10.81 -14.39
CA TYR A 140 -8.46 11.33 -15.75
C TYR A 140 -8.58 10.23 -16.81
N HIS A 141 -7.84 9.14 -16.64
CA HIS A 141 -7.84 8.04 -17.60
C HIS A 141 -9.09 7.16 -17.52
N CYS A 142 -9.94 7.34 -16.50
CA CYS A 142 -11.22 6.64 -16.32
C CYS A 142 -12.43 7.45 -16.84
N ARG A 143 -12.22 8.69 -17.28
CA ARG A 143 -13.29 9.57 -17.75
C ARG A 143 -13.79 9.16 -19.16
N PRO A 144 -15.04 9.51 -19.52
CA PRO A 144 -15.58 9.28 -20.86
C PRO A 144 -14.66 9.87 -21.94
N GLY A 145 -14.34 9.08 -22.97
CA GLY A 145 -13.46 9.48 -24.08
C GLY A 145 -11.99 9.07 -23.93
N SER A 146 -11.57 8.59 -22.76
CA SER A 146 -10.24 8.00 -22.59
C SER A 146 -10.18 6.56 -23.10
N LYS A 147 -9.10 6.19 -23.80
CA LYS A 147 -8.85 4.83 -24.31
C LYS A 147 -8.65 3.79 -23.19
N LEU A 148 -8.28 4.24 -21.98
CA LEU A 148 -8.03 3.38 -20.82
C LEU A 148 -9.24 3.24 -19.89
N ALA A 149 -10.33 3.97 -20.17
CA ALA A 149 -11.50 3.99 -19.30
C ALA A 149 -12.28 2.68 -19.30
N ARG A 150 -12.20 1.90 -20.38
CA ARG A 150 -12.71 0.53 -20.45
C ARG A 150 -11.62 -0.39 -20.97
N LEU A 151 -11.41 -1.51 -20.30
CA LEU A 151 -10.65 -2.61 -20.86
C LEU A 151 -11.48 -3.29 -21.95
N PRO A 152 -10.85 -3.79 -23.04
CA PRO A 152 -11.53 -4.65 -24.00
C PRO A 152 -12.07 -5.90 -23.32
N GLU A 153 -13.06 -6.58 -23.91
CA GLU A 153 -13.52 -7.87 -23.39
C GLU A 153 -12.35 -8.86 -23.35
N PRO A 154 -12.17 -9.62 -22.25
CA PRO A 154 -11.03 -10.51 -22.12
C PRO A 154 -11.17 -11.70 -23.07
N ASP A 155 -10.12 -12.00 -23.84
CA ASP A 155 -10.10 -13.12 -24.79
C ASP A 155 -10.04 -14.49 -24.07
N GLY A 156 -9.76 -14.49 -22.76
CA GLY A 156 -9.82 -15.69 -21.92
C GLY A 156 -9.55 -15.43 -20.44
N VAL A 157 -9.83 -16.44 -19.61
CA VAL A 157 -9.64 -16.40 -18.14
C VAL A 157 -8.18 -16.14 -17.75
N LEU A 158 -7.25 -16.59 -18.60
CA LEU A 158 -5.81 -16.40 -18.38
C LEU A 158 -5.40 -14.93 -18.44
N GLU A 159 -6.07 -14.12 -19.25
CA GLU A 159 -5.77 -12.69 -19.36
C GLU A 159 -6.16 -11.95 -18.08
N VAL A 160 -7.28 -12.34 -17.47
CA VAL A 160 -7.77 -11.77 -16.21
C VAL A 160 -6.84 -12.16 -15.05
N LEU A 161 -6.34 -13.40 -15.04
CA LEU A 161 -5.42 -13.91 -14.02
C LEU A 161 -4.01 -13.33 -14.17
N VAL A 162 -3.48 -13.21 -15.39
CA VAL A 162 -2.13 -12.68 -15.63
C VAL A 162 -2.17 -11.15 -15.56
N ILE A 163 -2.04 -10.62 -14.34
CA ILE A 163 -1.94 -9.18 -14.10
C ILE A 163 -0.63 -8.66 -14.69
N ASN A 164 -0.72 -7.76 -15.67
CA ASN A 164 0.40 -6.89 -16.01
C ASN A 164 0.58 -5.90 -14.85
N PHE A 165 1.32 -6.32 -13.82
CA PHE A 165 1.52 -5.60 -12.55
C PHE A 165 1.77 -4.09 -12.68
N PRO A 166 2.68 -3.59 -13.54
CA PRO A 166 2.90 -2.14 -13.64
C PRO A 166 1.70 -1.39 -14.19
N GLN A 167 0.94 -1.99 -15.11
CA GLN A 167 -0.17 -1.31 -15.77
C GLN A 167 -1.47 -1.42 -14.97
N GLY A 168 -1.72 -2.58 -14.33
CA GLY A 168 -2.89 -2.79 -13.48
C GLY A 168 -2.87 -2.03 -12.16
N VAL A 169 -1.67 -1.73 -11.62
CA VAL A 169 -1.54 -0.94 -10.38
C VAL A 169 -1.68 0.56 -10.65
N ILE A 170 -1.22 1.05 -11.79
CA ILE A 170 -1.18 2.49 -12.12
C ILE A 170 -2.45 2.95 -12.84
N TYR A 171 -3.02 2.10 -13.70
CA TYR A 171 -4.14 2.46 -14.57
C TYR A 171 -5.43 1.73 -14.24
N GLY A 172 -5.61 1.29 -12.99
CA GLY A 172 -6.86 0.67 -12.56
C GLY A 172 -8.02 1.67 -12.46
N CYS A 173 -9.10 1.40 -13.19
CA CYS A 173 -10.37 2.12 -13.11
C CYS A 173 -11.43 1.26 -12.41
N GLY A 174 -12.32 1.89 -11.67
CA GLY A 174 -13.34 1.17 -10.90
C GLY A 174 -13.88 2.03 -9.77
N ASP A 175 -14.81 1.45 -9.03
CA ASP A 175 -15.08 1.93 -7.69
C ASP A 175 -13.85 1.59 -6.81
N LEU A 176 -13.34 2.58 -6.10
CA LEU A 176 -12.12 2.43 -5.31
C LEU A 176 -12.37 2.79 -3.85
N ILE A 177 -13.63 2.70 -3.39
CA ILE A 177 -14.01 2.78 -1.98
C ILE A 177 -13.12 1.83 -1.18
N PHE A 178 -12.62 2.35 -0.05
CA PHE A 178 -11.39 1.93 0.65
C PHE A 178 -10.13 2.17 -0.16
N SER A 179 -9.44 3.31 -0.02
CA SER A 179 -8.18 3.55 -0.73
C SER A 179 -7.03 2.64 -0.26
N SER A 180 -6.40 1.90 -1.17
CA SER A 180 -5.29 0.98 -0.84
C SER A 180 -4.08 1.75 -0.37
N HIS A 181 -3.77 2.88 -1.01
CA HIS A 181 -2.70 3.77 -0.58
C HIS A 181 -2.87 4.14 0.90
N MET A 182 -4.09 4.53 1.28
CA MET A 182 -4.38 4.91 2.66
C MET A 182 -4.37 3.72 3.62
N ILE A 183 -4.96 2.58 3.26
CA ILE A 183 -4.90 1.35 4.05
C ILE A 183 -3.45 0.99 4.38
N PHE A 184 -2.57 0.93 3.37
CA PHE A 184 -1.16 0.62 3.57
C PHE A 184 -0.46 1.68 4.43
N THR A 185 -0.62 2.96 4.11
CA THR A 185 0.00 4.06 4.88
C THR A 185 -0.44 4.04 6.34
N LEU A 186 -1.73 3.88 6.62
CA LEU A 186 -2.27 3.87 7.98
C LEU A 186 -1.83 2.63 8.77
N VAL A 187 -1.87 1.44 8.16
CA VAL A 187 -1.35 0.21 8.80
C VAL A 187 0.13 0.38 9.15
N PHE A 188 0.93 1.00 8.28
CA PHE A 188 2.35 1.27 8.55
C PHE A 188 2.56 2.30 9.66
N VAL A 189 1.82 3.42 9.63
CA VAL A 189 1.91 4.49 10.64
C VAL A 189 1.46 3.98 12.01
N LEU A 190 0.35 3.23 12.09
CA LEU A 190 -0.14 2.61 13.33
C LEU A 190 0.84 1.56 13.87
N THR A 191 1.43 0.76 12.98
CA THR A 191 2.46 -0.21 13.38
C THR A 191 3.68 0.50 13.94
N TYR A 192 4.15 1.56 13.29
CA TYR A 192 5.25 2.38 13.80
C TYR A 192 4.88 3.11 15.11
N GLN A 193 3.64 3.55 15.25
CA GLN A 193 3.15 4.17 16.49
C GLN A 193 3.27 3.20 17.67
N LYS A 194 2.96 1.91 17.45
CA LYS A 194 3.01 0.87 18.47
C LYS A 194 4.43 0.41 18.81
N TYR A 195 5.25 0.07 17.81
CA TYR A 195 6.59 -0.52 18.05
C TYR A 195 7.76 0.46 17.91
N GLY A 196 7.56 1.57 17.20
CA GLY A 196 8.56 2.61 17.00
C GLY A 196 8.91 3.35 18.28
N THR A 197 10.15 3.81 18.36
CA THR A 197 10.72 4.43 19.57
C THR A 197 10.78 5.96 19.48
N ARG A 198 11.05 6.50 18.28
CA ARG A 198 11.31 7.93 18.08
C ARG A 198 10.01 8.73 17.92
N ARG A 199 9.73 9.65 18.86
CA ARG A 199 8.53 10.49 18.85
C ARG A 199 8.43 11.38 17.61
N CYS A 200 9.55 11.96 17.15
CA CYS A 200 9.55 12.80 15.96
C CYS A 200 9.12 12.03 14.70
N ILE A 201 9.54 10.76 14.56
CA ILE A 201 9.16 9.92 13.42
C ILE A 201 7.68 9.53 13.51
N LYS A 202 7.14 9.34 14.72
CA LYS A 202 5.70 9.10 14.92
C LYS A 202 4.87 10.29 14.43
N GLN A 203 5.22 11.50 14.86
CA GLN A 203 4.56 12.73 14.42
C GLN A 203 4.68 12.90 12.90
N PHE A 204 5.88 12.72 12.36
CA PHE A 204 6.14 12.79 10.93
C PHE A 204 5.31 11.77 10.13
N GLY A 205 5.16 10.54 10.63
CA GLY A 205 4.32 9.52 10.01
C GLY A 205 2.85 9.94 9.90
N TRP A 206 2.28 10.51 10.97
CA TRP A 206 0.92 11.05 10.94
C TRP A 206 0.79 12.26 10.01
N SER A 207 1.78 13.18 10.02
CA SER A 207 1.80 14.31 9.08
C SER A 207 1.83 13.82 7.62
N ILE A 208 2.64 12.81 7.31
CA ILE A 208 2.67 12.21 5.97
C ILE A 208 1.33 11.56 5.64
N ALA A 209 0.68 10.83 6.56
CA ALA A 209 -0.62 10.22 6.29
C ALA A 209 -1.68 11.26 5.90
N ILE A 210 -1.68 12.42 6.58
CA ILE A 210 -2.57 13.54 6.26
C ILE A 210 -2.21 14.13 4.89
N ILE A 211 -0.93 14.43 4.65
CA ILE A 211 -0.47 14.98 3.36
C ILE A 211 -0.80 14.02 2.20
N GLN A 212 -0.57 12.72 2.39
CA GLN A 212 -0.91 11.67 1.42
C GLN A 212 -2.41 11.65 1.13
N SER A 213 -3.26 11.76 2.16
CA SER A 213 -4.72 11.84 2.02
C SER A 213 -5.12 13.02 1.12
N LEU A 214 -4.58 14.21 1.40
CA LEU A 214 -4.88 15.42 0.62
C LEU A 214 -4.37 15.31 -0.83
N LEU A 215 -3.16 14.80 -1.04
CA LEU A 215 -2.58 14.62 -2.37
C LEU A 215 -3.36 13.61 -3.22
N ILE A 216 -3.87 12.53 -2.62
CA ILE A 216 -4.69 11.53 -3.31
C ILE A 216 -5.99 12.16 -3.84
N VAL A 217 -6.66 12.97 -3.02
CA VAL A 217 -7.90 13.67 -3.41
C VAL A 217 -7.60 14.78 -4.43
N ALA A 218 -6.53 15.55 -4.24
CA ALA A 218 -6.10 16.62 -5.16
C ALA A 218 -5.67 16.08 -6.54
N SER A 219 -5.10 14.86 -6.60
CA SER A 219 -4.76 14.17 -7.85
C SER A 219 -5.94 13.46 -8.51
N ARG A 220 -7.16 13.60 -7.96
CA ARG A 220 -8.39 12.98 -8.46
C ARG A 220 -8.29 11.46 -8.61
N LYS A 221 -7.44 10.79 -7.82
CA LYS A 221 -7.28 9.32 -7.88
C LYS A 221 -8.41 8.60 -7.15
N HIS A 222 -8.89 9.21 -6.06
CA HIS A 222 -9.93 8.69 -5.21
C HIS A 222 -10.87 9.81 -4.80
N TYR A 223 -12.11 9.44 -4.45
CA TYR A 223 -13.04 10.35 -3.80
C TYR A 223 -12.65 10.54 -2.33
N THR A 224 -13.19 11.58 -1.70
CA THR A 224 -12.97 11.84 -0.27
C THR A 224 -13.51 10.70 0.58
N VAL A 225 -14.64 10.08 0.18
CA VAL A 225 -15.21 8.92 0.88
C VAL A 225 -14.23 7.75 0.93
N ASP A 226 -13.49 7.47 -0.15
CA ASP A 226 -12.52 6.36 -0.20
C ASP A 226 -11.39 6.54 0.81
N VAL A 227 -11.01 7.79 1.05
CA VAL A 227 -9.97 8.18 2.01
C VAL A 227 -10.53 8.12 3.43
N VAL A 228 -11.69 8.74 3.68
CA VAL A 228 -12.30 8.79 5.03
C VAL A 228 -12.66 7.39 5.53
N VAL A 229 -13.20 6.52 4.69
CA VAL A 229 -13.55 5.14 5.07
C VAL A 229 -12.30 4.30 5.37
N ALA A 230 -11.13 4.69 4.85
CA ALA A 230 -9.88 4.01 5.15
C ALA A 230 -9.24 4.43 6.49
N TRP A 231 -9.60 5.59 7.04
CA TRP A 231 -9.12 6.13 8.33
C TRP A 231 -9.80 5.49 9.53
#